data_AF-A0A533Y8E8-F1
#
_entry.id   AF-A0A533Y8E8-F1
#
_cell.length_a   1.000
_cell.length_b   1.000
_cell.length_c   1.000
_cell.angle_alpha   90.00
_cell.angle_beta   90.00
_cell.angle_gamma   90.00
#
_symmetry.space_group_name_H-M   'P 1'
#
loop_
_entity.id
_entity.type
_entity.pdbx_description
1 polymer ?
#
loop_
_entity_poly.entity_id
_entity_poly.type
_entity_poly.pdbx_seq_one_letter_code
_entity_poly.pdbx_strand_id
1 'polypeptide(L)'
;MASSEDKTRGLLIAYDTIAAPGPSVTLVADLLEDGLLMHPPLGGEVLLFKEGGKLLGRAMTGGDGRALLSVVPRHVGVSTVVVGLAVSPRVTASDTTARLFVWDRRRAIVLVSLTALVARSRSPDLEIPLPRAGAKQPAPEAGAVQALKELDRRAYLLYMTRSDRLELPELHEWTDLHRLPHGPIMLLKPGPRSLVLELEQTIQVIG
;
A
#
# COMPACT_ATOMS: atom_id res chain seq x y z
N MET A 1 13.76 34.93 -11.82
CA MET A 1 13.72 33.55 -12.34
C MET A 1 14.37 32.68 -11.28
N ALA A 2 13.60 31.85 -10.57
CA ALA A 2 14.15 30.98 -9.52
C ALA A 2 14.77 29.74 -10.18
N SER A 3 16.02 29.44 -9.83
CA SER A 3 16.76 28.29 -10.35
C SER A 3 16.02 26.98 -10.05
N SER A 4 15.92 26.13 -11.07
CA SER A 4 15.28 24.82 -11.02
C SER A 4 16.19 23.71 -10.45
N GLU A 5 17.38 24.05 -9.93
CA GLU A 5 18.45 23.06 -9.72
C GLU A 5 18.59 22.47 -8.31
N ASP A 6 17.75 22.83 -7.33
CA ASP A 6 17.95 22.36 -5.95
C ASP A 6 16.65 21.95 -5.23
N LYS A 7 15.77 21.22 -5.94
CA LYS A 7 14.58 20.65 -5.28
C LYS A 7 14.94 19.33 -4.61
N THR A 8 14.48 19.16 -3.37
CA THR A 8 14.58 17.90 -2.64
C THR A 8 13.80 16.82 -3.39
N ARG A 9 14.43 15.67 -3.60
CA ARG A 9 13.74 14.51 -4.15
C ARG A 9 12.89 13.85 -3.07
N GLY A 10 11.62 13.66 -3.38
CA GLY A 10 10.64 13.02 -2.51
C GLY A 10 10.31 11.61 -2.99
N LEU A 11 10.09 10.72 -2.02
CA LEU A 11 9.56 9.39 -2.18
C LEU A 11 8.11 9.37 -1.67
N LEU A 12 7.18 8.96 -2.53
CA LEU A 12 5.76 8.81 -2.17
C LEU A 12 5.44 7.34 -1.90
N ILE A 13 4.77 7.10 -0.77
CA ILE A 13 4.23 5.80 -0.38
C ILE A 13 2.73 5.97 -0.19
N ALA A 14 1.91 5.25 -0.97
CA ALA A 14 0.46 5.26 -0.81
C ALA A 14 0.00 3.89 -0.29
N TYR A 15 -0.96 3.91 0.65
CA TYR A 15 -1.41 2.70 1.34
C TYR A 15 -2.73 2.20 0.77
N ASP A 16 -2.82 0.89 0.56
CA ASP A 16 -4.08 0.25 0.21
C ASP A 16 -5.13 0.52 1.31
N THR A 17 -6.37 0.71 0.88
CA THR A 17 -7.47 1.05 1.76
C THR A 17 -8.63 0.10 1.53
N ILE A 18 -9.22 -0.43 2.61
CA ILE A 18 -10.47 -1.19 2.56
C ILE A 18 -11.60 -0.34 3.12
N ALA A 19 -12.78 -0.41 2.49
CA ALA A 19 -13.95 0.37 2.87
C ALA A 19 -15.25 -0.40 2.65
N ALA A 20 -16.31 0.00 3.35
CA ALA A 20 -17.68 -0.32 2.97
C ALA A 20 -18.26 0.79 2.05
N PRO A 21 -19.20 0.49 1.15
CA PRO A 21 -19.84 1.51 0.32
C PRO A 21 -20.71 2.45 1.19
N GLY A 22 -20.54 3.76 1.03
CA GLY A 22 -21.36 4.79 1.68
C GLY A 22 -20.68 5.55 2.84
N PRO A 23 -20.11 4.90 3.85
CA PRO A 23 -19.32 5.57 4.88
C PRO A 23 -18.08 6.26 4.31
N SER A 24 -17.63 7.32 4.98
CA SER A 24 -16.36 7.96 4.65
C SER A 24 -15.20 7.06 5.06
N VAL A 25 -14.19 6.93 4.21
CA VAL A 25 -12.91 6.27 4.49
C VAL A 25 -11.77 7.26 4.28
N THR A 26 -10.64 7.02 4.96
CA THR A 26 -9.44 7.87 4.82
C THR A 26 -8.41 7.16 3.96
N LEU A 27 -8.05 7.78 2.83
CA LEU A 27 -6.89 7.41 2.04
C LEU A 27 -5.64 8.02 2.68
N VAL A 28 -4.56 7.25 2.71
CA VAL A 28 -3.31 7.63 3.38
C VAL A 28 -2.15 7.58 2.40
N ALA A 29 -1.30 8.60 2.45
CA ALA A 29 0.00 8.59 1.80
C ALA A 29 1.04 9.29 2.66
N ASP A 30 2.28 8.81 2.59
CA ASP A 30 3.44 9.43 3.21
C ASP A 30 4.33 10.02 2.11
N LEU A 31 4.86 11.23 2.35
CA LEU A 31 5.91 11.86 1.55
C LEU A 31 7.17 11.95 2.41
N LEU A 32 8.22 11.29 1.94
CA LEU A 32 9.53 11.25 2.59
C LEU A 32 10.57 11.84 1.65
N GLU A 33 11.72 12.24 2.17
CA GLU A 33 12.89 12.51 1.35
C GLU A 33 13.49 11.20 0.82
N ASP A 34 13.89 11.23 -0.45
CA ASP A 34 14.57 10.11 -1.11
C ASP A 34 16.08 10.16 -0.81
N GLY A 35 16.45 9.70 0.38
CA GLY A 35 17.83 9.64 0.87
C GLY A 35 18.39 8.21 0.91
N LEU A 36 19.72 8.08 0.93
CA LEU A 36 20.38 6.76 0.90
C LEU A 36 20.32 6.00 2.23
N LEU A 37 20.30 6.72 3.36
CA LEU A 37 20.36 6.14 4.72
C LEU A 37 19.13 6.47 5.56
N MET A 38 18.51 7.62 5.30
CA MET A 38 17.39 8.15 6.07
C MET A 38 16.37 8.71 5.10
N HIS A 39 15.09 8.52 5.44
CA HIS A 39 13.95 9.04 4.69
C HIS A 39 13.14 9.97 5.60
N PRO A 40 13.68 11.16 5.95
CA PRO A 40 12.98 12.09 6.81
C PRO A 40 11.64 12.51 6.19
N PRO A 41 10.60 12.74 7.01
CA PRO A 41 9.31 13.17 6.52
C PRO A 41 9.34 14.58 5.92
N LEU A 42 8.64 14.78 4.81
CA LEU A 42 8.52 16.08 4.15
C LEU A 42 7.13 16.68 4.41
N GLY A 43 7.04 17.59 5.37
CA GLY A 43 5.81 18.28 5.77
C GLY A 43 5.50 19.54 4.96
N GLY A 44 4.21 19.92 4.95
CA GLY A 44 3.69 21.14 4.31
C GLY A 44 3.56 21.04 2.79
N GLU A 45 3.64 19.85 2.22
CA GLU A 45 3.48 19.59 0.79
C GLU A 45 2.05 19.14 0.47
N VAL A 46 1.52 19.53 -0.68
CA VAL A 46 0.14 19.18 -1.07
C VAL A 46 0.17 17.97 -1.99
N LEU A 47 -0.49 16.88 -1.57
CA LEU A 47 -0.70 15.69 -2.38
C LEU A 47 -2.07 15.73 -3.07
N LEU A 48 -2.10 15.24 -4.30
CA LEU A 48 -3.28 15.10 -5.14
C LEU A 48 -3.64 13.62 -5.22
N PHE A 49 -4.87 13.28 -4.86
CA PHE A 49 -5.39 11.92 -4.99
C PHE A 49 -6.32 11.86 -6.19
N LYS A 50 -6.10 10.92 -7.10
CA LYS A 50 -6.87 10.78 -8.33
C LYS A 50 -7.33 9.35 -8.54
N GLU A 51 -8.53 9.16 -9.05
CA GLU A 51 -9.08 7.87 -9.45
C GLU A 51 -9.58 7.98 -10.89
N GLY A 52 -9.11 7.11 -11.79
CA GLY A 52 -9.47 7.18 -13.22
C GLY A 52 -9.16 8.54 -13.86
N GLY A 53 -8.08 9.20 -13.42
CA GLY A 53 -7.70 10.56 -13.87
C GLY A 53 -8.51 11.70 -13.25
N LYS A 54 -9.60 11.42 -12.54
CA LYS A 54 -10.41 12.42 -11.84
C LYS A 54 -9.81 12.72 -10.47
N LEU A 55 -9.68 14.00 -10.14
CA LEU A 55 -9.27 14.43 -8.80
C LEU A 55 -10.33 14.04 -7.76
N LEU A 56 -9.96 13.18 -6.81
CA LEU A 56 -10.76 12.86 -5.62
C LEU A 56 -10.66 13.99 -4.59
N GLY A 57 -9.46 14.53 -4.41
CA GLY A 57 -9.20 15.58 -3.45
C GLY A 57 -7.72 15.91 -3.29
N ARG A 58 -7.45 16.81 -2.35
CA ARG A 58 -6.10 17.24 -1.98
C ARG A 58 -5.93 17.09 -0.48
N ALA A 59 -4.74 16.69 -0.04
CA ALA A 59 -4.39 16.67 1.37
C ALA A 59 -2.96 17.19 1.55
N MET A 60 -2.74 17.95 2.62
CA MET A 60 -1.42 18.48 2.95
C MET A 60 -0.69 17.51 3.89
N THR A 61 0.61 17.32 3.68
CA THR A 61 1.43 16.50 4.57
C THR A 61 1.65 17.21 5.91
N GLY A 62 1.48 16.48 7.01
CA GLY A 62 1.82 16.94 8.36
C GLY A 62 3.33 17.00 8.59
N GLY A 63 3.76 17.39 9.80
CA GLY A 63 5.18 17.38 10.18
C GLY A 63 5.82 15.97 10.17
N ASP A 64 4.99 14.93 10.19
CA ASP A 64 5.34 13.52 10.03
C ASP A 64 5.33 13.05 8.56
N GLY A 65 5.13 13.97 7.61
CA GLY A 65 5.13 13.68 6.17
C GLY A 65 3.85 13.00 5.70
N ARG A 66 2.86 12.81 6.58
CA ARG A 66 1.64 12.06 6.27
C ARG A 66 0.53 12.97 5.77
N ALA A 67 -0.13 12.57 4.69
CA ALA A 67 -1.34 13.19 4.18
C ALA A 67 -2.53 12.23 4.34
N LEU A 68 -3.66 12.78 4.80
CA LEU A 68 -4.90 12.05 5.04
C LEU A 68 -6.03 12.68 4.21
N LEU A 69 -6.66 11.91 3.35
CA LEU A 69 -7.80 12.37 2.55
C LEU A 69 -9.05 11.54 2.86
N SER A 70 -10.08 12.17 3.42
CA SER A 70 -11.39 11.53 3.59
C SER A 70 -12.18 11.54 2.28
N VAL A 71 -12.66 10.36 1.86
CA VAL A 71 -13.47 10.16 0.66
C VAL A 71 -14.66 9.25 0.96
N VAL A 72 -15.73 9.38 0.18
CA VAL A 72 -16.90 8.49 0.27
C VAL A 72 -16.94 7.56 -0.93
N PRO A 73 -16.50 6.29 -0.79
CA PRO A 73 -16.62 5.29 -1.85
C PRO A 73 -18.08 4.96 -2.13
N ARG A 74 -18.46 5.02 -3.41
CA ARG A 74 -19.86 4.82 -3.83
C ARG A 74 -20.15 3.44 -4.42
N HIS A 75 -19.14 2.78 -4.98
CA HIS A 75 -19.33 1.54 -5.73
C HIS A 75 -18.44 0.45 -5.13
N VAL A 76 -19.04 -0.73 -4.94
CA VAL A 76 -18.30 -1.96 -4.59
C VAL A 76 -17.35 -2.31 -5.73
N GLY A 77 -16.14 -2.75 -5.38
CA GLY A 77 -15.12 -3.14 -6.34
C GLY A 77 -13.72 -2.71 -5.91
N VAL A 78 -12.80 -2.76 -6.86
CA VAL A 78 -11.41 -2.32 -6.67
C VAL A 78 -11.14 -1.20 -7.64
N SER A 79 -10.55 -0.11 -7.14
CA SER A 79 -10.09 1.00 -7.96
C SER A 79 -8.66 1.38 -7.61
N THR A 80 -7.93 1.89 -8.61
CA THR A 80 -6.58 2.40 -8.43
C THR A 80 -6.64 3.89 -8.13
N VAL A 81 -6.04 4.28 -7.00
CA VAL A 81 -5.82 5.66 -6.61
C VAL A 81 -4.39 6.03 -6.93
N VAL A 82 -4.22 7.03 -7.80
CA VAL A 82 -2.92 7.65 -8.09
C VAL A 82 -2.71 8.80 -7.12
N VAL A 83 -1.58 8.80 -6.41
CA VAL A 83 -1.18 9.86 -5.50
C VAL A 83 0.04 10.57 -6.10
N GLY A 84 -0.07 11.87 -6.27
CA GLY A 84 0.99 12.69 -6.85
C GLY A 84 1.22 13.98 -6.08
N LEU A 85 2.43 14.52 -6.18
CA LEU A 85 2.78 15.80 -5.56
C LEU A 85 2.24 16.96 -6.44
N ALA A 86 1.52 17.90 -5.84
CA ALA A 86 1.16 19.15 -6.52
C ALA A 86 2.44 19.96 -6.83
N VAL A 87 2.38 20.91 -7.77
CA VAL A 87 3.55 21.73 -8.10
C VAL A 87 4.11 22.39 -6.85
N SER A 88 5.33 22.00 -6.47
CA SER A 88 6.04 22.48 -5.29
C SER A 88 7.32 23.21 -5.69
N PRO A 89 7.65 24.33 -5.03
CA PRO A 89 8.94 24.98 -5.21
C PRO A 89 10.08 24.25 -4.49
N ARG A 90 9.78 23.39 -3.49
CA ARG A 90 10.77 22.74 -2.62
C ARG A 90 11.06 21.29 -3.01
N VAL A 91 10.02 20.55 -3.40
CA VAL A 91 10.09 19.08 -3.54
C VAL A 91 9.67 18.65 -4.94
N THR A 92 10.28 17.57 -5.43
CA THR A 92 9.80 16.80 -6.59
C THR A 92 9.65 15.35 -6.21
N ALA A 93 8.52 14.72 -6.57
CA ALA A 93 8.30 13.30 -6.35
C ALA A 93 7.58 12.70 -7.56
N SER A 94 7.86 11.44 -7.88
CA SER A 94 7.12 10.66 -8.86
C SER A 94 5.76 10.25 -8.29
N ASP A 95 4.73 10.20 -9.13
CA ASP A 95 3.43 9.66 -8.74
C ASP A 95 3.57 8.19 -8.30
N THR A 96 2.77 7.79 -7.32
CA THR A 96 2.65 6.41 -6.83
C THR A 96 1.20 5.96 -6.89
N THR A 97 0.95 4.67 -6.67
CA THR A 97 -0.41 4.11 -6.71
C THR A 97 -0.71 3.29 -5.47
N ALA A 98 -1.96 3.36 -5.02
CA ALA A 98 -2.55 2.45 -4.06
C ALA A 98 -3.91 1.96 -4.57
N ARG A 99 -4.46 0.92 -3.95
CA ARG A 99 -5.77 0.37 -4.30
C ARG A 99 -6.80 0.66 -3.22
N LEU A 100 -7.98 1.11 -3.64
CA LEU A 100 -9.17 1.24 -2.80
C LEU A 100 -10.09 0.04 -3.05
N PHE A 101 -10.25 -0.78 -2.02
CA PHE A 101 -11.10 -1.97 -2.02
C PHE A 101 -12.41 -1.67 -1.30
N VAL A 102 -13.47 -1.52 -2.07
CA VAL A 102 -14.82 -1.32 -1.53
C VAL A 102 -15.49 -2.68 -1.45
N TRP A 103 -15.61 -3.19 -0.22
CA TRP A 103 -16.01 -4.54 0.10
C TRP A 103 -17.53 -4.72 0.12
N ASP A 104 -18.02 -5.81 -0.48
CA ASP A 104 -19.38 -6.32 -0.24
C ASP A 104 -19.41 -7.11 1.08
N ARG A 105 -20.05 -6.53 2.11
CA ARG A 105 -20.21 -7.10 3.46
C ARG A 105 -20.77 -8.53 3.50
N ARG A 106 -21.38 -9.02 2.41
CA ARG A 106 -21.90 -10.39 2.30
C ARG A 106 -20.82 -11.45 2.08
N ARG A 107 -19.61 -11.06 1.65
CA ARG A 107 -18.52 -11.99 1.35
C ARG A 107 -17.52 -12.02 2.50
N ALA A 108 -17.11 -13.20 2.96
CA ALA A 108 -16.09 -13.31 4.00
C ALA A 108 -14.75 -12.68 3.56
N ILE A 109 -13.96 -12.21 4.53
CA ILE A 109 -12.56 -11.79 4.34
C ILE A 109 -11.65 -12.91 4.85
N VAL A 110 -10.69 -13.33 4.03
CA VAL A 110 -9.65 -14.30 4.37
C VAL A 110 -8.33 -13.55 4.50
N LEU A 111 -7.69 -13.68 5.66
CA LEU A 111 -6.38 -13.12 5.93
C LEU A 111 -5.29 -14.05 5.39
N VAL A 112 -4.35 -13.50 4.62
CA VAL A 112 -3.28 -14.26 3.96
C VAL A 112 -1.93 -13.66 4.34
N SER A 113 -1.03 -14.45 4.92
CA SER A 113 0.34 -14.00 5.17
C SER A 113 1.16 -14.03 3.87
N LEU A 114 1.64 -12.88 3.39
CA LEU A 114 2.48 -12.80 2.18
C LEU A 114 3.79 -13.56 2.33
N THR A 115 4.41 -13.50 3.51
CA THR A 115 5.68 -14.20 3.78
C THR A 115 5.53 -15.72 3.72
N ALA A 116 4.32 -16.24 3.98
CA ALA A 116 4.03 -17.67 3.84
C ALA A 116 3.79 -18.09 2.39
N LEU A 117 3.59 -17.14 1.47
CA LEU A 117 3.44 -17.42 0.04
C LEU A 117 4.77 -17.48 -0.69
N VAL A 118 5.87 -17.05 -0.08
CA VAL A 118 7.19 -17.08 -0.71
C VAL A 118 7.78 -18.48 -0.57
N ALA A 119 8.21 -19.08 -1.69
CA ALA A 119 8.82 -20.40 -1.68
C ALA A 119 10.04 -20.42 -0.76
N ARG A 120 10.00 -21.24 0.30
CA ARG A 120 11.15 -21.41 1.16
C ARG A 120 12.26 -22.13 0.40
N SER A 121 13.36 -21.45 0.14
CA SER A 121 14.61 -22.12 -0.21
C SER A 121 14.95 -23.13 0.89
N ARG A 122 15.28 -24.37 0.52
CA ARG A 122 15.65 -25.45 1.46
C ARG A 122 17.00 -25.22 2.18
N SER A 123 17.40 -23.97 2.35
CA SER A 123 18.61 -23.57 3.08
C SER A 123 18.20 -22.98 4.43
N PRO A 124 18.66 -23.56 5.56
CA PRO A 124 18.18 -23.21 6.91
C PRO A 124 18.46 -21.78 7.39
N ASP A 125 19.30 -20.99 6.71
CA ASP A 125 19.94 -19.80 7.31
C ASP A 125 19.68 -18.46 6.60
N LEU A 126 18.59 -18.32 5.85
CA LEU A 126 18.25 -17.03 5.23
C LEU A 126 16.89 -16.54 5.73
N GLU A 127 16.93 -15.63 6.70
CA GLU A 127 15.88 -14.64 6.92
C GLU A 127 15.55 -14.02 5.55
N ILE A 128 14.33 -14.23 5.07
CA ILE A 128 13.90 -13.85 3.73
C ILE A 128 14.09 -12.34 3.55
N PRO A 129 15.07 -11.86 2.76
CA PRO A 129 15.10 -10.48 2.36
C PRO A 129 14.13 -10.39 1.18
N LEU A 130 13.04 -9.64 1.34
CA LEU A 130 12.28 -9.18 0.19
C LEU A 130 13.25 -8.45 -0.78
N PRO A 131 13.09 -8.62 -2.10
CA PRO A 131 14.16 -8.35 -3.05
C PRO A 131 14.50 -6.86 -3.12
N ARG A 132 15.78 -6.54 -2.92
CA ARG A 132 16.37 -5.28 -3.39
C ARG A 132 16.36 -5.28 -4.93
N ALA A 133 16.17 -4.10 -5.54
CA ALA A 133 16.23 -3.91 -6.98
C ALA A 133 17.45 -4.64 -7.59
N GLY A 134 17.19 -5.55 -8.55
CA GLY A 134 18.22 -6.30 -9.29
C GLY A 134 18.42 -7.77 -8.89
N ALA A 135 17.84 -8.25 -7.78
CA ALA A 135 17.82 -9.68 -7.45
C ALA A 135 16.63 -10.40 -8.12
N LYS A 136 16.79 -11.70 -8.45
CA LYS A 136 15.68 -12.52 -8.96
C LYS A 136 14.59 -12.60 -7.88
N GLN A 137 13.43 -11.99 -8.15
CA GLN A 137 12.30 -12.02 -7.22
C GLN A 137 11.93 -13.48 -6.87
N PRO A 138 11.63 -13.77 -5.60
CA PRO A 138 11.42 -15.15 -5.18
C PRO A 138 10.09 -15.68 -5.74
N ALA A 139 10.06 -16.93 -6.18
CA ALA A 139 8.83 -17.54 -6.67
C ALA A 139 7.84 -17.79 -5.52
N PRO A 140 6.53 -17.73 -5.78
CA PRO A 140 5.54 -18.19 -4.82
C PRO A 140 5.66 -19.70 -4.54
N GLU A 141 5.19 -20.13 -3.37
CA GLU A 141 5.03 -21.53 -2.99
C GLU A 141 4.20 -22.29 -4.04
N ALA A 142 4.56 -23.57 -4.24
CA ALA A 142 3.95 -24.39 -5.27
C ALA A 142 2.42 -24.50 -5.06
N GLY A 143 1.65 -24.15 -6.09
CA GLY A 143 0.19 -24.19 -6.05
C GLY A 143 -0.48 -23.02 -5.29
N ALA A 144 0.28 -22.14 -4.62
CA ALA A 144 -0.28 -21.03 -3.85
C ALA A 144 -1.14 -20.09 -4.70
N VAL A 145 -0.65 -19.70 -5.88
CA VAL A 145 -1.40 -18.82 -6.80
C VAL A 145 -2.74 -19.44 -7.20
N GLN A 146 -2.77 -20.75 -7.48
CA GLN A 146 -4.02 -21.44 -7.84
C GLN A 146 -4.97 -21.49 -6.64
N ALA A 147 -4.50 -21.88 -5.46
CA ALA A 147 -5.31 -21.93 -4.25
C ALA A 147 -5.92 -20.55 -3.92
N LEU A 148 -5.14 -19.47 -4.05
CA LEU A 148 -5.63 -18.11 -3.83
C LEU A 148 -6.70 -17.71 -4.84
N LYS A 149 -6.56 -18.06 -6.13
CA LYS A 149 -7.62 -17.84 -7.14
C LYS A 149 -8.89 -18.59 -6.83
N GLU A 150 -8.79 -19.80 -6.27
CA GLU A 150 -9.97 -20.55 -5.87
C GLU A 150 -10.68 -19.92 -4.66
N LEU A 151 -9.91 -19.40 -3.71
CA LEU A 151 -10.41 -18.65 -2.55
C LEU A 151 -11.04 -17.31 -2.95
N ASP A 152 -10.40 -16.56 -3.86
CA ASP A 152 -10.86 -15.25 -4.33
C ASP A 152 -12.25 -15.30 -4.98
N ARG A 153 -12.66 -16.45 -5.52
CA ARG A 153 -14.02 -16.67 -6.02
C ARG A 153 -15.08 -16.70 -4.93
N ARG A 154 -14.70 -16.99 -3.67
CA ARG A 154 -15.61 -17.24 -2.54
C ARG A 154 -15.49 -16.18 -1.44
N ALA A 155 -14.29 -15.62 -1.27
CA ALA A 155 -13.95 -14.66 -0.22
C ALA A 155 -13.08 -13.53 -0.78
N TYR A 156 -13.05 -12.39 -0.10
CA TYR A 156 -12.05 -11.36 -0.34
C TYR A 156 -10.75 -11.75 0.34
N LEU A 157 -9.63 -11.52 -0.33
CA LEU A 157 -8.30 -11.75 0.25
C LEU A 157 -7.75 -10.44 0.81
N LEU A 158 -7.23 -10.49 2.03
CA LEU A 158 -6.47 -9.40 2.65
C LEU A 158 -5.08 -9.93 2.97
N TYR A 159 -4.07 -9.34 2.33
CA TYR A 159 -2.69 -9.75 2.47
C TYR A 159 -2.04 -9.03 3.65
N MET A 160 -1.28 -9.76 4.46
CA MET A 160 -0.60 -9.23 5.63
C MET A 160 0.88 -9.54 5.55
N THR A 161 1.71 -8.58 5.92
CA THR A 161 3.16 -8.78 6.02
C THR A 161 3.77 -7.94 7.14
N ARG A 162 4.93 -8.37 7.63
CA ARG A 162 5.80 -7.58 8.49
C ARG A 162 6.94 -7.05 7.63
N SER A 163 6.69 -5.94 6.96
CA SER A 163 7.65 -5.28 6.06
C SER A 163 7.69 -3.80 6.38
N ASP A 164 8.78 -3.12 6.02
CA ASP A 164 8.81 -1.67 6.07
C ASP A 164 7.84 -1.10 5.01
N ARG A 165 7.29 0.08 5.28
CA ARG A 165 6.46 0.82 4.32
C ARG A 165 7.20 1.13 3.02
N LEU A 166 8.53 1.24 3.07
CA LEU A 166 9.38 1.45 1.91
C LEU A 166 9.35 0.26 0.95
N GLU A 167 9.01 -0.94 1.41
CA GLU A 167 8.94 -2.16 0.60
C GLU A 167 7.55 -2.35 -0.06
N LEU A 168 6.58 -1.49 0.25
CA LEU A 168 5.21 -1.63 -0.25
C LEU A 168 5.13 -1.61 -1.80
N PRO A 169 5.84 -0.73 -2.52
CA PRO A 169 5.87 -0.77 -3.99
C PRO A 169 6.39 -2.09 -4.55
N GLU A 170 7.46 -2.64 -3.99
CA GLU A 170 8.04 -3.92 -4.41
C GLU A 170 7.09 -5.09 -4.11
N LEU A 171 6.35 -5.03 -3.00
CA LEU A 171 5.32 -6.01 -2.67
C LEU A 171 4.17 -5.98 -3.69
N HIS A 172 3.70 -4.79 -4.08
CA HIS A 172 2.71 -4.67 -5.16
C HIS A 172 3.25 -5.25 -6.47
N GLU A 173 4.47 -4.88 -6.86
CA GLU A 173 5.13 -5.41 -8.06
C GLU A 173 5.21 -6.94 -8.03
N TRP A 174 5.63 -7.52 -6.89
CA TRP A 174 5.71 -8.97 -6.73
C TRP A 174 4.34 -9.66 -6.87
N THR A 175 3.29 -9.11 -6.25
CA THR A 175 1.93 -9.68 -6.37
C THR A 175 1.41 -9.64 -7.80
N ASP A 176 1.69 -8.54 -8.52
CA ASP A 176 1.27 -8.35 -9.91
C ASP A 176 2.07 -9.24 -10.87
N LEU A 177 3.39 -9.32 -10.70
CA LEU A 177 4.27 -10.19 -11.48
C LEU A 177 3.82 -11.66 -11.41
N HIS A 178 3.48 -12.13 -10.22
CA HIS A 178 3.06 -13.51 -9.99
C HIS A 178 1.54 -13.74 -10.17
N ARG A 179 0.79 -12.70 -10.55
CA ARG A 179 -0.65 -12.76 -10.84
C ARG A 179 -1.46 -13.33 -9.67
N LEU A 180 -1.12 -12.93 -8.46
CA LEU A 180 -1.95 -13.18 -7.29
C LEU A 180 -3.28 -12.44 -7.45
N PRO A 181 -4.40 -12.96 -6.92
CA PRO A 181 -5.64 -12.19 -6.90
C PRO A 181 -5.45 -10.87 -6.15
N HIS A 182 -6.10 -9.81 -6.61
CA HIS A 182 -5.97 -8.49 -6.01
C HIS A 182 -6.58 -8.47 -4.61
N GLY A 183 -5.81 -8.00 -3.63
CA GLY A 183 -6.24 -7.78 -2.26
C GLY A 183 -5.41 -6.68 -1.62
N PRO A 184 -5.93 -5.96 -0.62
CA PRO A 184 -5.16 -4.94 0.07
C PRO A 184 -3.98 -5.56 0.80
N ILE A 185 -2.83 -4.90 0.73
CA ILE A 185 -1.64 -5.25 1.53
C ILE A 185 -1.63 -4.42 2.81
N MET A 186 -1.73 -5.12 3.93
CA MET A 186 -1.68 -4.58 5.28
C MET A 186 -0.30 -4.79 5.89
N LEU A 187 0.34 -3.69 6.29
CA LEU A 187 1.64 -3.71 6.95
C LEU A 187 1.45 -3.82 8.46
N LEU A 188 1.85 -4.95 9.01
CA LEU A 188 1.76 -5.21 10.44
C LEU A 188 2.93 -4.57 11.16
N LYS A 189 2.63 -3.73 12.15
CA LYS A 189 3.65 -3.20 13.07
C LYS A 189 4.35 -4.35 13.82
N PRO A 190 5.61 -4.19 14.25
CA PRO A 190 6.24 -5.16 15.14
C PRO A 190 5.49 -5.27 16.48
N GLY A 191 5.25 -6.50 16.95
CA GLY A 191 4.67 -6.74 18.28
C GLY A 191 3.69 -7.92 18.33
N PRO A 192 3.46 -8.50 19.53
CA PRO A 192 2.60 -9.67 19.69
C PRO A 192 1.10 -9.37 19.52
N ARG A 193 0.69 -8.09 19.63
CA ARG A 193 -0.71 -7.65 19.48
C ARG A 193 -1.01 -6.95 18.17
N SER A 194 -0.02 -6.84 17.27
CA SER A 194 -0.14 -6.01 16.07
C SER A 194 -1.26 -6.46 15.15
N LEU A 195 -1.45 -7.76 14.99
CA LEU A 195 -2.55 -8.28 14.19
C LEU A 195 -3.92 -7.88 14.77
N VAL A 196 -4.10 -8.01 16.09
CA VAL A 196 -5.36 -7.66 16.74
C VAL A 196 -5.64 -6.17 16.60
N LEU A 197 -4.65 -5.32 16.87
CA LEU A 197 -4.80 -3.87 16.78
C LEU A 197 -5.11 -3.41 15.34
N GLU A 198 -4.44 -4.00 14.35
CA GLU A 198 -4.68 -3.66 12.95
C GLU A 198 -6.05 -4.15 12.47
N LEU A 199 -6.49 -5.33 12.93
CA LEU A 199 -7.83 -5.83 12.64
C LEU A 199 -8.92 -5.00 13.32
N GLU A 200 -8.73 -4.55 14.56
CA GLU A 200 -9.68 -3.66 15.24
C GLU A 200 -9.87 -2.34 14.48
N GLN A 201 -8.76 -1.73 14.03
CA GLN A 201 -8.80 -0.52 13.20
C GLN A 201 -9.51 -0.79 11.86
N THR A 202 -9.22 -1.91 11.23
CA THR A 202 -9.83 -2.29 9.96
C THR A 202 -11.32 -2.58 10.10
N ILE A 203 -11.72 -3.28 11.16
CA ILE A 203 -13.12 -3.60 11.48
C ILE A 203 -13.92 -2.32 11.73
N GLN A 204 -13.35 -1.31 12.41
CA GLN A 204 -14.01 -0.02 12.62
C GLN A 204 -14.29 0.73 11.32
N VAL A 205 -13.46 0.54 10.29
CA VAL A 205 -13.63 1.18 8.97
C VAL A 205 -14.67 0.46 8.12
N ILE A 206 -14.83 -0.85 8.29
CA ILE A 206 -15.73 -1.68 7.48
C ILE A 206 -17.07 -2.02 8.14
N GLY A 207 -17.18 -1.90 9.47
CA GLY A 207 -18.38 -2.16 10.29
C GLY A 207 -19.52 -1.20 10.05
#